data_AF-A0AA50VPG9-F1
#
_entry.id   AF-A0AA50VPG9-F1
#
_cell.length_a   1.000
_cell.length_b   1.000
_cell.length_c   1.000
_cell.angle_alpha   90.00
_cell.angle_beta   90.00
_cell.angle_gamma   90.00
#
_symmetry.space_group_name_H-M   'P 1'
#
loop_
_entity.id
_entity.type
_entity.pdbx_description
1 polymer ?
#
loop_
_entity_poly.entity_id
_entity_poly.type
_entity_poly.pdbx_seq_one_letter_code
_entity_poly.pdbx_strand_id
1 'polypeptide(L)'
;MELSAEGKTPEYMALAGIKFKLSLPQLNDNAQLKEQLFHGIKTGNMAPYYKEVCTDLGWPLDQKLYDEMAKINQERLSKFEEDDSETPVWQ
;
A
#
# COMPACT_ATOMS: atom_id res chain seq x y z
N MET A 1 11.15 -13.02 15.58
CA MET A 1 10.29 -12.02 14.91
C MET A 1 10.17 -10.84 15.86
N GLU A 2 11.11 -9.89 15.78
CA GLU A 2 11.04 -8.70 16.64
C GLU A 2 9.93 -7.79 16.13
N LEU A 3 8.86 -7.68 16.91
CA LEU A 3 7.84 -6.62 16.80
C LEU A 3 8.44 -5.31 17.32
N SER A 4 9.49 -4.80 16.70
CA SER A 4 10.16 -3.57 17.13
C SER A 4 9.45 -2.32 16.60
N ALA A 5 8.26 -2.03 17.13
CA ALA A 5 7.64 -0.70 17.02
C ALA A 5 6.59 -0.44 18.11
N GLU A 6 6.91 -0.73 19.37
CA GLU A 6 6.06 -0.27 20.48
C GLU A 6 6.10 1.26 20.56
N GLY A 7 5.04 1.92 20.07
CA GLY A 7 4.76 3.34 20.30
C GLY A 7 4.66 4.26 19.08
N LYS A 8 4.90 3.79 17.85
CA LYS A 8 4.65 4.58 16.63
C LYS A 8 3.55 3.95 15.79
N THR A 9 2.52 4.75 15.50
CA THR A 9 1.46 4.37 14.56
C THR A 9 2.09 3.99 13.22
N PRO A 10 1.90 2.75 12.73
CA PRO A 10 2.44 2.34 11.45
C PRO A 10 1.92 3.20 10.30
N GLU A 11 2.73 3.41 9.27
CA GLU A 11 2.37 4.31 8.16
C GLU A 11 1.09 3.87 7.44
N TYR A 12 0.86 2.56 7.30
CA TYR A 12 -0.37 2.02 6.69
C TYR A 12 -1.64 2.44 7.47
N MET A 13 -1.53 2.61 8.80
CA MET A 13 -2.66 3.01 9.63
C MET A 13 -3.02 4.48 9.42
N ALA A 14 -2.02 5.33 9.15
CA ALA A 14 -2.26 6.72 8.74
C ALA A 14 -2.96 6.80 7.37
N LEU A 15 -2.55 5.97 6.40
CA LEU A 15 -3.19 5.90 5.08
C LEU A 15 -4.66 5.44 5.16
N ALA A 16 -4.96 4.45 6.01
CA ALA A 16 -6.34 4.03 6.26
C ALA A 16 -7.20 5.17 6.84
N GLY A 17 -6.64 5.95 7.78
CA GLY A 17 -7.30 7.13 8.32
C GLY A 17 -7.57 8.21 7.27
N ILE A 18 -6.65 8.42 6.33
CA ILE A 18 -6.83 9.36 5.21
C ILE A 18 -7.92 8.86 4.25
N LYS A 19 -7.92 7.58 3.89
CA LYS A 19 -8.98 6.95 3.08
C LYS A 19 -10.36 7.18 3.71
N PHE A 20 -10.49 6.93 5.01
CA PHE A 20 -11.74 7.16 5.73
C PHE A 20 -12.18 8.62 5.72
N LYS A 21 -11.24 9.58 5.90
CA LYS A 21 -11.57 11.00 5.78
C LYS A 21 -12.10 11.34 4.38
N LEU A 22 -11.49 10.79 3.33
CA LEU A 22 -11.91 11.00 1.95
C LEU A 22 -13.24 10.33 1.60
N SER A 23 -13.70 9.33 2.35
CA SER A 23 -15.06 8.78 2.17
C SER A 23 -16.16 9.69 2.75
N LEU A 24 -15.80 10.71 3.54
CA LEU A 24 -16.76 11.66 4.10
C LEU A 24 -17.12 12.73 3.07
N PRO A 25 -18.42 13.05 2.84
CA PRO A 25 -18.84 14.05 1.85
C PRO A 25 -18.23 15.44 2.04
N GLN A 26 -17.88 15.81 3.26
CA GLN A 26 -17.25 17.10 3.59
C GLN A 26 -15.76 17.19 3.21
N LEU A 27 -15.11 16.06 2.93
CA LEU A 27 -13.66 15.99 2.72
C LEU A 27 -13.28 15.20 1.46
N ASN A 28 -14.23 14.67 0.71
CA ASN A 28 -14.02 13.83 -0.47
C ASN A 28 -13.22 14.52 -1.59
N ASP A 29 -13.35 15.84 -1.74
CA ASP A 29 -12.62 16.65 -2.73
C ASP A 29 -11.36 17.31 -2.17
N ASN A 30 -10.90 16.89 -0.99
CA ASN A 30 -9.67 17.44 -0.41
C ASN A 30 -8.43 16.93 -1.18
N ALA A 31 -7.91 17.79 -2.06
CA ALA A 31 -6.74 17.49 -2.89
C ALA A 31 -5.49 17.12 -2.08
N GLN A 32 -5.27 17.74 -0.92
CA GLN A 32 -4.10 17.47 -0.07
C GLN A 32 -4.17 16.07 0.54
N LEU A 33 -5.35 15.65 1.02
CA LEU A 33 -5.55 14.29 1.53
C LEU A 33 -5.39 13.24 0.43
N LYS A 34 -5.90 13.55 -0.78
CA LYS A 34 -5.72 12.69 -1.95
C LYS A 34 -4.23 12.52 -2.29
N GLU A 35 -3.47 13.61 -2.37
CA GLU A 35 -2.05 13.57 -2.65
C GLU A 35 -1.27 12.76 -1.61
N GLN A 36 -1.54 12.96 -0.32
CA GLN A 36 -0.92 12.19 0.77
C GLN A 36 -1.21 10.70 0.66
N LEU A 37 -2.47 10.34 0.36
CA LEU A 37 -2.87 8.94 0.18
C LEU A 37 -2.14 8.29 -1.00
N PHE A 38 -2.15 8.96 -2.16
CA PHE A 38 -1.47 8.48 -3.35
C PHE A 38 0.04 8.38 -3.17
N HIS A 39 0.65 9.34 -2.48
CA HIS A 39 2.08 9.31 -2.19
C HIS A 39 2.45 8.07 -1.37
N GLY A 40 1.74 7.80 -0.27
CA GLY A 40 2.00 6.61 0.55
C GLY A 40 1.78 5.30 -0.19
N ILE A 41 0.71 5.22 -0.99
CA ILE A 41 0.43 4.05 -1.84
C ILE A 41 1.58 3.78 -2.81
N LYS A 42 2.07 4.81 -3.51
CA LYS A 42 3.16 4.70 -4.48
C LYS A 42 4.48 4.34 -3.82
N THR A 43 4.82 4.99 -2.70
CA THR A 43 6.05 4.71 -1.95
C THR A 43 6.10 3.26 -1.46
N GLY A 44 4.97 2.71 -1.02
CA GLY A 44 4.86 1.31 -0.58
C GLY A 44 4.60 0.30 -1.70
N ASN A 45 4.50 0.73 -2.97
CA ASN A 45 4.02 -0.11 -4.08
C ASN A 45 2.73 -0.88 -3.74
N MET A 46 1.78 -0.25 -3.06
CA MET A 46 0.60 -0.95 -2.50
C MET A 46 -0.49 -1.21 -3.55
N ALA A 47 -0.16 -1.92 -4.64
CA ALA A 47 -1.05 -2.11 -5.79
C ALA A 47 -2.46 -2.66 -5.46
N PRO A 48 -2.61 -3.72 -4.63
CA PRO A 48 -3.94 -4.20 -4.26
C PRO A 48 -4.74 -3.15 -3.49
N TYR A 49 -4.09 -2.46 -2.55
CA TYR A 49 -4.74 -1.41 -1.77
C TYR A 49 -5.14 -0.21 -2.62
N TYR A 50 -4.33 0.15 -3.63
CA TYR A 50 -4.67 1.19 -4.59
C TYR A 50 -5.99 0.90 -5.32
N LYS A 51 -6.15 -0.34 -5.77
CA LYS A 51 -7.38 -0.79 -6.44
C LYS A 51 -8.59 -0.66 -5.53
N GLU A 52 -8.51 -1.15 -4.30
CA GLU A 52 -9.59 -1.04 -3.30
C GLU A 52 -9.93 0.42 -2.99
N VAL A 53 -8.93 1.30 -2.84
CA VAL A 53 -9.15 2.73 -2.63
C VAL A 53 -9.90 3.36 -3.81
N CYS A 54 -9.51 3.07 -5.05
CA CYS A 54 -10.21 3.56 -6.22
C CYS A 54 -11.65 3.06 -6.29
N THR A 55 -11.88 1.78 -6.00
CA THR A 55 -13.24 1.20 -5.99
C THR A 55 -14.11 1.84 -4.91
N ASP A 56 -13.63 1.94 -3.68
CA ASP A 56 -14.41 2.45 -2.54
C ASP A 56 -14.72 3.95 -2.64
N LEU A 57 -13.79 4.74 -3.19
CA LEU A 57 -13.96 6.18 -3.36
C LEU A 57 -14.57 6.55 -4.72
N GLY A 58 -14.87 5.56 -5.58
CA GLY A 58 -15.42 5.77 -6.92
C GLY A 58 -14.47 6.50 -7.86
N TRP A 59 -13.15 6.39 -7.65
CA TRP A 59 -12.14 7.03 -8.48
C TRP A 59 -11.75 6.14 -9.66
N PRO A 60 -11.40 6.74 -10.82
CA PRO A 60 -10.87 5.98 -11.93
C PRO A 60 -9.56 5.30 -11.53
N LEU A 61 -9.44 4.03 -11.89
CA LEU A 61 -8.21 3.27 -11.72
C LEU A 61 -7.24 3.63 -12.85
N ASP A 62 -6.06 4.11 -12.50
CA ASP A 62 -4.95 4.21 -13.44
C ASP A 62 -4.31 2.83 -13.59
N GLN A 63 -4.69 2.12 -14.66
CA GLN A 63 -4.21 0.76 -14.91
C GLN A 63 -2.69 0.71 -15.07
N LYS A 64 -2.09 1.75 -15.68
CA LYS A 64 -0.65 1.80 -15.88
C LYS A 64 0.08 1.88 -14.54
N LEU A 65 -0.39 2.75 -13.66
CA LEU A 65 0.15 2.88 -12.31
C LEU A 65 -0.02 1.59 -11.50
N TYR A 66 -1.18 0.94 -11.62
CA TYR A 66 -1.43 -0.35 -10.96
C TYR A 66 -0.45 -1.43 -11.43
N ASP A 67 -0.28 -1.58 -12.74
CA ASP A 67 0.59 -2.61 -13.34
C ASP A 67 2.06 -2.39 -12.95
N GLU A 68 2.51 -1.13 -12.93
CA GLU A 68 3.86 -0.76 -12.49
C GLU A 68 4.12 -1.19 -11.04
N MET A 69 3.21 -0.84 -10.11
CA MET A 69 3.34 -1.24 -8.71
C MET A 69 3.21 -2.76 -8.51
N ALA A 70 2.30 -3.41 -9.25
CA ALA A 70 2.09 -4.86 -9.17
C ALA A 70 3.33 -5.63 -9.63
N LYS A 71 3.99 -5.17 -10.71
CA LYS A 71 5.24 -5.75 -11.20
C LYS A 71 6.35 -5.64 -10.16
N ILE A 72 6.54 -4.47 -9.56
CA ILE A 72 7.55 -4.26 -8.50
C ILE A 72 7.30 -5.21 -7.32
N ASN A 73 6.04 -5.40 -6.93
CA ASN A 73 5.70 -6.35 -5.87
C ASN A 73 6.03 -7.79 -6.24
N GLN A 74 5.68 -8.23 -7.45
CA GLN A 74 6.00 -9.58 -7.93
C GLN A 74 7.51 -9.81 -7.95
N GLU A 75 8.30 -8.87 -8.47
CA GLU A 75 9.76 -8.96 -8.48
C GLU A 75 10.35 -9.03 -7.08
N ARG A 76 9.78 -8.31 -6.10
CA ARG A 76 10.21 -8.40 -4.70
C ARG A 76 9.82 -9.73 -4.06
N LEU A 77 8.61 -10.22 -4.31
CA LEU A 77 8.14 -11.51 -3.79
C LEU A 77 9.00 -12.67 -4.30
N SER A 78 9.32 -12.70 -5.61
CA SER A 78 10.19 -13.75 -6.17
C SER A 78 11.59 -13.77 -5.54
N LYS A 79 12.15 -12.62 -5.19
CA LYS A 79 13.44 -12.57 -4.47
C LYS A 79 13.36 -13.20 -3.08
N PHE A 80 12.26 -12.98 -2.37
CA PHE A 80 12.07 -13.62 -1.06
C PHE A 80 11.87 -15.14 -1.21
N GLU A 81 11.18 -15.60 -2.25
CA GLU A 81 11.03 -17.04 -2.53
C GLU A 81 12.38 -17.70 -2.88
N GLU A 82 13.25 -16.99 -3.61
CA GLU A 82 14.62 -17.43 -3.89
C GLU A 82 15.48 -17.49 -2.61
N ASP A 83 15.46 -16.44 -1.78
CA ASP A 83 16.20 -16.37 -0.51
C ASP A 83 15.71 -17.41 0.52
N ASP A 84 14.39 -17.64 0.63
CA ASP A 84 13.82 -18.63 1.56
C ASP A 84 14.20 -20.07 1.17
N SER A 85 14.47 -20.32 -0.11
CA SER A 85 14.95 -21.62 -0.61
C SER A 85 16.38 -21.96 -0.20
N GLU A 86 17.15 -20.98 0.31
CA GLU A 86 18.52 -21.17 0.82
C GLU A 86 18.57 -21.46 2.33
N THR A 87 17.44 -21.56 3.04
CA THR A 87 17.43 -21.96 4.45
C THR A 87 17.70 -23.47 4.60
N PRO A 88 18.82 -23.91 5.20
CA PRO A 88 19.07 -25.33 5.43
C PRO A 88 18.05 -25.84 6.45
N VAL A 89 17.39 -26.95 6.09
CA VAL A 89 16.62 -27.76 7.05
C VAL A 89 17.59 -28.15 8.17
N TRP A 90 17.39 -27.59 9.36
CA TRP A 90 18.21 -27.90 10.54
C TRP A 90 18.33 -29.42 10.73
N GLN A 91 19.56 -29.95 10.67
CA GLN A 91 19.90 -31.29 11.15
C GLN A 91 19.97 -31.31 12.67
#